data_AF-A0A5E5QHZ3-F1
#
_entry.id   AF-A0A5E5QHZ3-F1
#
_cell.length_a   1.000
_cell.length_b   1.000
_cell.length_c   1.000
_cell.angle_alpha   90.00
_cell.angle_beta   90.00
_cell.angle_gamma   90.00
#
_symmetry.space_group_name_H-M   'P 1'
#
loop_
_entity.id
_entity.type
_entity.pdbx_description
1 polymer ?
#
loop_
_entity_poly.entity_id
_entity_poly.type
_entity_poly.pdbx_seq_one_letter_code
_entity_poly.pdbx_strand_id
1 'polypeptide(L)'
;EAYFLKSDIVSKLFEYCQTSLPDEESFKKIVRSKINNQSLYSRHKGILEKHQYDMQYKKKVFVSDLWNFLKEQNIIIDKDASHLNPETFIFYIEKLKALNAKDKAEYHDFALKCLKGYIENNPSWRKDIIDLQALLGFDPELDEYDKQCTVKNQQNTINSSEKIIGLMRDVIENGKSDEALSQIQKQKIKQYILSDQRYFKETFYFLMDSRYTTESLRKYVGNIGSVLKELSLSKNSDHAYKAKEALDSLVKREGGMEKLLNSNDISK
;
A
#
# COMPACT_ATOMS: atom_id res chain seq x y z
N GLU A 1 8.29 -8.82 -52.28
CA GLU A 1 7.68 -8.42 -51.00
C GLU A 1 8.72 -7.72 -50.15
N ALA A 2 8.43 -6.52 -49.66
CA ALA A 2 9.37 -5.80 -48.80
C ALA A 2 9.38 -6.46 -47.41
N TYR A 3 10.54 -6.95 -46.99
CA TYR A 3 10.71 -7.55 -45.67
C TYR A 3 10.57 -6.47 -44.61
N PHE A 4 9.49 -6.53 -43.83
CA PHE A 4 9.28 -5.67 -42.66
C PHE A 4 10.23 -6.15 -41.56
N LEU A 5 11.34 -5.44 -41.33
CA LEU A 5 12.35 -5.86 -40.36
C LEU A 5 11.93 -5.41 -38.95
N LYS A 6 12.24 -6.21 -37.92
CA LYS A 6 12.00 -5.84 -36.50
C LYS A 6 12.65 -4.50 -36.14
N SER A 7 13.76 -4.14 -36.78
CA SER A 7 14.43 -2.83 -36.61
C SER A 7 13.55 -1.64 -37.00
N ASP A 8 12.67 -1.83 -37.99
CA ASP A 8 11.81 -0.77 -38.52
C ASP A 8 10.68 -0.45 -37.54
N ILE A 9 10.18 -1.48 -36.84
CA ILE A 9 9.22 -1.34 -35.74
C ILE A 9 9.85 -0.66 -34.54
N VAL A 10 11.06 -1.08 -34.14
CA VAL A 10 11.76 -0.52 -32.97
C VAL A 10 12.07 0.95 -33.19
N SER A 11 12.56 1.33 -34.38
CA SER A 11 12.91 2.71 -34.70
C SER A 11 11.67 3.61 -34.70
N LYS A 12 10.56 3.15 -35.31
CA LYS A 12 9.30 3.90 -35.32
C LYS A 12 8.63 4.00 -33.95
N LEU A 13 8.75 2.97 -33.10
CA LEU A 13 8.30 3.03 -31.70
C LEU A 13 9.10 4.05 -30.90
N PHE A 14 10.42 4.10 -31.11
CA PHE A 14 11.29 5.07 -30.44
C PHE A 14 10.96 6.51 -30.87
N GLU A 15 10.79 6.74 -32.17
CA GLU A 15 10.41 8.03 -32.74
C GLU A 15 9.02 8.48 -32.27
N TYR A 16 8.05 7.55 -32.22
CA TYR A 16 6.72 7.79 -31.66
C TYR A 16 6.79 8.16 -30.17
N CYS A 17 7.56 7.42 -29.36
CA CYS A 17 7.75 7.76 -27.95
C CYS A 17 8.43 9.12 -27.74
N GLN A 18 9.39 9.49 -28.59
CA GLN A 18 10.08 10.79 -28.49
C GLN A 18 9.18 11.97 -28.90
N THR A 19 8.28 11.77 -29.85
CA THR A 19 7.45 12.85 -30.42
C THR A 19 6.06 12.96 -29.79
N SER A 20 5.56 11.87 -29.18
CA SER A 20 4.17 11.78 -28.71
C SER A 20 4.03 11.65 -27.19
N LEU A 21 5.13 11.48 -26.44
CA LEU A 21 5.08 11.50 -24.98
C LEU A 21 5.26 12.93 -24.47
N PRO A 22 4.26 13.53 -23.79
CA PRO A 22 4.34 14.89 -23.27
C PRO A 22 5.31 15.05 -22.09
N ASP A 23 5.95 13.97 -21.64
CA ASP A 23 6.90 13.94 -20.52
C ASP A 23 8.11 13.05 -20.86
N GLU A 24 9.07 13.64 -21.56
CA GLU A 24 10.35 13.03 -21.95
C GLU A 24 11.16 12.54 -20.73
N GLU A 25 11.03 13.21 -19.59
CA GLU A 25 11.77 12.90 -18.36
C GLU A 25 11.25 11.60 -17.73
N SER A 26 9.91 11.46 -17.62
CA SER A 26 9.28 10.23 -17.18
C SER A 26 9.62 9.05 -18.10
N PHE A 27 9.64 9.26 -19.42
CA PHE A 27 10.04 8.21 -20.36
C PHE A 27 11.51 7.80 -20.19
N LYS A 28 12.44 8.76 -20.12
CA LYS A 28 13.86 8.48 -19.86
C LYS A 28 14.06 7.70 -18.56
N LYS A 29 13.28 8.02 -17.52
CA LYS A 29 13.32 7.30 -16.24
C LYS A 29 12.87 5.84 -16.39
N ILE A 30 11.77 5.58 -17.11
CA ILE A 30 11.28 4.22 -17.39
C ILE A 30 12.30 3.42 -18.19
N VAL A 31 12.84 3.98 -19.28
CA VAL A 31 13.81 3.29 -20.14
C VAL A 31 15.10 2.97 -19.38
N ARG A 32 15.65 3.93 -18.63
CA ARG A 32 16.84 3.69 -17.81
C ARG A 32 16.61 2.60 -16.77
N SER A 33 15.45 2.58 -16.12
CA SER A 33 15.09 1.53 -15.17
C SER A 33 15.13 0.14 -15.83
N LYS A 34 14.51 -0.01 -17.02
CA LYS A 34 14.53 -1.28 -17.76
C LYS A 34 15.92 -1.73 -18.18
N ILE A 35 16.76 -0.81 -18.70
CA ILE A 35 18.14 -1.11 -19.10
C ILE A 35 18.95 -1.57 -17.90
N ASN A 36 18.85 -0.87 -16.77
CA ASN A 36 19.54 -1.23 -15.54
C ASN A 36 19.09 -2.62 -15.04
N ASN A 37 17.78 -2.89 -15.02
CA ASN A 37 17.25 -4.20 -14.62
C ASN A 37 17.77 -5.35 -15.51
N GLN A 38 17.92 -5.12 -16.83
CA GLN A 38 18.49 -6.12 -17.73
C GLN A 38 19.98 -6.36 -17.46
N SER A 39 20.77 -5.31 -17.23
CA SER A 39 22.19 -5.43 -16.89
C SER A 39 22.40 -6.23 -15.59
N LEU A 40 21.59 -5.92 -14.57
CA LEU A 40 21.59 -6.62 -13.29
C LEU A 40 21.22 -8.10 -13.44
N TYR A 41 20.17 -8.39 -14.22
CA TYR A 41 19.77 -9.76 -14.55
C TYR A 41 20.93 -10.55 -15.17
N SER A 42 21.59 -9.98 -16.19
CA SER A 42 22.71 -10.64 -16.87
C SER A 42 23.88 -10.92 -15.93
N ARG A 43 24.20 -9.97 -15.05
CA ARG A 43 25.28 -10.15 -14.06
C ARG A 43 24.93 -11.23 -13.05
N HIS A 44 23.71 -11.20 -12.52
CA HIS A 44 23.19 -12.23 -11.61
C HIS A 44 23.25 -13.63 -12.24
N LYS A 45 22.69 -13.76 -13.45
CA LYS A 45 22.71 -15.01 -14.22
C LYS A 45 24.13 -15.53 -14.42
N GLY A 46 25.07 -14.65 -14.77
CA GLY A 46 26.48 -15.03 -14.95
C GLY A 46 27.13 -15.58 -13.68
N ILE A 47 26.79 -15.06 -12.50
CA ILE A 47 27.28 -15.59 -11.21
C ILE A 47 26.75 -17.01 -10.98
N LEU A 48 25.46 -17.23 -11.24
CA LEU A 48 24.82 -18.54 -11.06
C LEU A 48 25.33 -19.58 -12.04
N GLU A 49 25.46 -19.23 -13.33
CA GLU A 49 25.95 -20.13 -14.36
C GLU A 49 27.38 -20.58 -14.08
N LYS A 50 28.27 -19.66 -13.66
CA LYS A 50 29.63 -20.03 -13.23
C LYS A 50 29.60 -21.00 -12.05
N HIS A 51 28.78 -20.72 -11.04
CA HIS A 51 28.66 -21.62 -9.89
C HIS A 51 28.15 -23.02 -10.25
N GLN A 52 27.29 -23.12 -11.26
CA GLN A 52 26.71 -24.39 -11.68
C GLN A 52 27.62 -25.18 -12.63
N TYR A 53 28.34 -24.51 -13.54
CA TYR A 53 28.98 -25.17 -14.68
C TYR A 53 30.49 -24.94 -14.78
N ASP A 54 31.05 -23.91 -14.13
CA ASP A 54 32.49 -23.66 -14.12
C ASP A 54 33.15 -24.39 -12.93
N MET A 55 33.77 -25.53 -13.23
CA MET A 55 34.46 -26.36 -12.23
C MET A 55 35.66 -25.65 -11.55
N GLN A 56 36.18 -24.59 -12.16
CA GLN A 56 37.27 -23.79 -11.57
C GLN A 56 36.72 -22.68 -10.66
N TYR A 57 35.42 -22.38 -10.72
CA TYR A 57 34.79 -21.33 -9.95
C TYR A 57 34.57 -21.77 -8.50
N LYS A 58 35.54 -21.44 -7.65
CA LYS A 58 35.58 -21.87 -6.25
C LYS A 58 34.39 -21.36 -5.46
N LYS A 59 33.86 -22.21 -4.57
CA LYS A 59 32.78 -21.87 -3.61
C LYS A 59 32.98 -20.52 -2.90
N LYS A 60 34.19 -20.21 -2.43
CA LYS A 60 34.49 -18.94 -1.75
C LYS A 60 34.32 -17.71 -2.65
N VAL A 61 34.65 -17.85 -3.94
CA VAL A 61 34.48 -16.80 -4.94
C VAL A 61 33.00 -16.60 -5.22
N PHE A 62 32.22 -17.68 -5.40
CA PHE A 62 30.76 -17.59 -5.54
C PHE A 62 30.10 -16.86 -4.37
N VAL A 63 30.44 -17.23 -3.13
CA VAL A 63 29.89 -16.57 -1.93
C VAL A 63 30.20 -15.07 -1.95
N SER A 64 31.43 -14.69 -2.28
CA SER A 64 31.84 -13.28 -2.36
C SER A 64 31.08 -12.52 -3.46
N ASP A 65 31.00 -13.09 -4.66
CA ASP A 65 30.35 -12.44 -5.81
C ASP A 65 28.85 -12.27 -5.60
N LEU A 66 28.16 -13.32 -5.10
CA LEU A 66 26.75 -13.24 -4.76
C LEU A 66 26.52 -12.23 -3.62
N TRP A 67 27.35 -12.24 -2.58
CA TRP A 67 27.21 -11.30 -1.48
C TRP A 67 27.37 -9.84 -1.91
N ASN A 68 28.39 -9.54 -2.71
CA ASN A 68 28.59 -8.20 -3.24
C ASN A 68 27.47 -7.78 -4.18
N PHE A 69 26.98 -8.69 -5.03
CA PHE A 69 25.82 -8.44 -5.88
C PHE A 69 24.60 -8.01 -5.06
N LEU A 70 24.25 -8.77 -4.00
CA LEU A 70 23.11 -8.45 -3.14
C LEU A 70 23.29 -7.12 -2.38
N LYS A 71 24.47 -6.86 -1.82
CA LYS A 71 24.76 -5.59 -1.13
C LYS A 71 24.65 -4.36 -2.03
N GLU A 72 25.11 -4.45 -3.28
CA GLU A 72 24.98 -3.35 -4.24
C GLU A 72 23.51 -3.04 -4.55
N GLN A 73 22.61 -4.02 -4.40
CA GLN A 73 21.18 -3.86 -4.62
C GLN A 73 20.41 -3.45 -3.36
N ASN A 74 21.06 -2.81 -2.38
CA ASN A 74 20.60 -2.43 -1.02
C ASN A 74 19.15 -1.91 -0.87
N ILE A 75 18.44 -1.61 -1.96
CA ILE A 75 17.11 -1.01 -2.01
C ILE A 75 16.20 -1.62 -3.12
N ILE A 76 16.70 -2.50 -3.99
CA ILE A 76 15.96 -2.94 -5.20
C ILE A 76 15.52 -4.40 -5.06
N ILE A 77 14.61 -4.64 -4.12
CA ILE A 77 13.62 -5.69 -4.33
C ILE A 77 12.53 -5.03 -5.17
N ASP A 78 12.80 -4.87 -6.46
CA ASP A 78 11.87 -4.25 -7.40
C ASP A 78 10.84 -5.28 -7.82
N LYS A 79 9.56 -4.92 -7.66
CA LYS A 79 8.41 -5.72 -8.09
C LYS A 79 8.49 -6.11 -9.58
N ASP A 80 9.13 -5.27 -10.39
CA ASP A 80 9.28 -5.46 -11.84
C ASP A 80 10.60 -6.17 -12.19
N ALA A 81 11.49 -6.40 -11.21
CA ALA A 81 12.72 -7.15 -11.38
C ALA A 81 12.46 -8.65 -11.16
N SER A 82 12.23 -9.37 -12.25
CA SER A 82 12.00 -10.82 -12.25
C SER A 82 13.10 -11.68 -11.63
N HIS A 83 14.28 -11.12 -11.32
CA HIS A 83 15.44 -11.86 -10.79
C HIS A 83 15.73 -11.64 -9.31
N LEU A 84 15.07 -10.68 -8.66
CA LEU A 84 15.36 -10.36 -7.26
C LEU A 84 14.10 -9.94 -6.49
N ASN A 85 13.00 -10.68 -6.73
CA ASN A 85 11.82 -10.57 -5.89
C ASN A 85 12.14 -11.05 -4.44
N PRO A 86 11.27 -10.76 -3.46
CA PRO A 86 11.55 -11.08 -2.05
C PRO A 86 11.87 -12.56 -1.80
N GLU A 87 11.16 -13.46 -2.48
CA GLU A 87 11.34 -14.92 -2.35
C GLU A 87 12.72 -15.36 -2.86
N THR A 88 13.09 -14.90 -4.05
CA THR A 88 14.38 -15.18 -4.68
C THR A 88 15.53 -14.59 -3.86
N PHE A 89 15.33 -13.40 -3.31
CA PHE A 89 16.27 -12.77 -2.40
C PHE A 89 16.49 -13.62 -1.14
N ILE A 90 15.42 -14.03 -0.46
CA ILE A 90 15.48 -14.89 0.73
C ILE A 90 16.19 -16.21 0.41
N PHE A 91 15.87 -16.84 -0.72
CA PHE A 91 16.54 -18.06 -1.17
C PHE A 91 18.07 -17.88 -1.27
N TYR A 92 18.55 -16.77 -1.83
CA TYR A 92 19.99 -16.51 -1.93
C TYR A 92 20.64 -16.20 -0.60
N ILE A 93 19.93 -15.53 0.32
CA ILE A 93 20.40 -15.32 1.69
C ILE A 93 20.58 -16.66 2.40
N GLU A 94 19.61 -17.58 2.30
CA GLU A 94 19.74 -18.92 2.88
C GLU A 94 20.87 -19.73 2.22
N LYS A 95 21.05 -19.59 0.90
CA LYS A 95 22.19 -20.19 0.20
C LYS A 95 23.53 -19.67 0.71
N LEU A 96 23.66 -18.36 0.95
CA LEU A 96 24.86 -17.76 1.54
C LEU A 96 25.11 -18.30 2.96
N LYS A 97 24.08 -18.36 3.80
CA LYS A 97 24.16 -18.94 5.16
C LYS A 97 24.61 -20.40 5.16
N ALA A 98 24.11 -21.20 4.22
CA ALA A 98 24.49 -22.61 4.08
C ALA A 98 25.94 -22.78 3.60
N LEU A 99 26.39 -21.92 2.70
CA LEU A 99 27.74 -22.00 2.13
C LEU A 99 28.82 -21.39 3.01
N ASN A 100 28.48 -20.37 3.81
CA ASN A 100 29.40 -19.69 4.70
C ASN A 100 28.79 -19.49 6.10
N ALA A 101 28.99 -20.48 6.96
CA ALA A 101 28.39 -20.49 8.29
C ALA A 101 28.92 -19.39 9.22
N LYS A 102 30.12 -18.87 8.96
CA LYS A 102 30.78 -17.87 9.81
C LYS A 102 30.04 -16.54 9.81
N ASP A 103 29.48 -16.15 8.66
CA ASP A 103 28.89 -14.82 8.45
C ASP A 103 27.35 -14.89 8.40
N LYS A 104 26.75 -15.96 8.94
CA LYS A 104 25.29 -16.19 8.95
C LYS A 104 24.51 -15.02 9.55
N ALA A 105 25.01 -14.46 10.64
CA ALA A 105 24.38 -13.32 11.32
C ALA A 105 24.39 -12.08 10.41
N GLU A 106 25.53 -11.77 9.77
CA GLU A 106 25.65 -10.63 8.85
C GLU A 106 24.66 -10.75 7.68
N TYR A 107 24.52 -11.94 7.09
CA TYR A 107 23.56 -12.17 6.01
C TYR A 107 22.12 -12.03 6.49
N HIS A 108 21.81 -12.51 7.69
CA HIS A 108 20.48 -12.41 8.28
C HIS A 108 20.12 -10.94 8.57
N ASP A 109 20.99 -10.20 9.26
CA ASP A 109 20.74 -8.80 9.65
C ASP A 109 20.58 -7.89 8.42
N PHE A 110 21.40 -8.11 7.39
CA PHE A 110 21.28 -7.43 6.11
C PHE A 110 19.94 -7.73 5.44
N ALA A 111 19.54 -9.00 5.36
CA ALA A 111 18.29 -9.39 4.75
C ALA A 111 17.08 -8.81 5.49
N LEU A 112 17.10 -8.84 6.82
CA LEU A 112 16.07 -8.26 7.67
C LEU A 112 15.90 -6.76 7.37
N LYS A 113 17.01 -6.02 7.27
CA LYS A 113 17.00 -4.60 6.90
C LYS A 113 16.40 -4.36 5.52
N CYS A 114 16.79 -5.14 4.51
CA CYS A 114 16.27 -5.00 3.15
C CYS A 114 14.77 -5.33 3.08
N LEU A 115 14.32 -6.38 3.76
CA LEU A 115 12.91 -6.80 3.78
C LEU A 115 12.02 -5.77 4.50
N LYS A 116 12.46 -5.20 5.64
CA LYS A 116 11.78 -4.07 6.29
C LYS A 116 11.67 -2.86 5.35
N GLY A 117 12.75 -2.54 4.64
CA GLY A 117 12.75 -1.48 3.62
C GLY A 117 11.78 -1.75 2.48
N TYR A 118 11.66 -3.00 2.03
CA TYR A 118 10.69 -3.39 1.01
C TYR A 118 9.25 -3.21 1.47
N ILE A 119 8.90 -3.68 2.67
CA ILE A 119 7.57 -3.52 3.29
C ILE A 119 7.18 -2.05 3.37
N GLU A 120 8.09 -1.18 3.84
CA GLU A 120 7.80 0.24 4.04
C GLU A 120 7.61 1.00 2.72
N ASN A 121 8.40 0.68 1.69
CA ASN A 121 8.38 1.41 0.42
C ASN A 121 7.34 0.89 -0.59
N ASN A 122 6.71 -0.26 -0.33
CA ASN A 122 5.75 -0.87 -1.25
C ASN A 122 4.40 -1.13 -0.53
N PRO A 123 3.51 -0.13 -0.39
CA PRO A 123 2.28 -0.27 0.39
C PRO A 123 1.33 -1.39 -0.05
N SER A 124 1.43 -1.82 -1.31
CA SER A 124 0.65 -2.91 -1.91
C SER A 124 1.35 -4.26 -1.90
N TRP A 125 2.54 -4.38 -1.30
CA TRP A 125 3.43 -5.55 -1.43
C TRP A 125 2.74 -6.88 -1.15
N ARG A 126 1.77 -6.92 -0.23
CA ARG A 126 0.99 -8.13 0.09
C ARG A 126 0.25 -8.71 -1.11
N LYS A 127 -0.15 -7.88 -2.07
CA LYS A 127 -0.80 -8.30 -3.32
C LYS A 127 0.21 -8.76 -4.37
N ASP A 128 1.45 -8.34 -4.22
CA ASP A 128 2.51 -8.50 -5.21
C ASP A 128 3.42 -9.72 -4.89
N ILE A 129 3.26 -10.32 -3.71
CA ILE A 129 3.97 -11.54 -3.29
C ILE A 129 3.08 -12.77 -3.44
N ILE A 130 3.67 -13.86 -3.96
CA ILE A 130 2.99 -15.15 -4.12
C ILE A 130 2.98 -15.88 -2.77
N ASP A 131 4.12 -15.94 -2.08
CA ASP A 131 4.25 -16.58 -0.77
C ASP A 131 4.52 -15.58 0.38
N LEU A 132 3.43 -15.05 0.96
CA LEU A 132 3.51 -14.19 2.14
C LEU A 132 4.18 -14.88 3.35
N GLN A 133 4.02 -16.20 3.48
CA GLN A 133 4.57 -16.96 4.60
C GLN A 133 6.09 -17.09 4.49
N ALA A 134 6.62 -17.20 3.28
CA ALA A 134 8.06 -17.19 3.06
C ALA A 134 8.72 -15.88 3.51
N LEU A 135 8.08 -14.72 3.24
CA LEU A 135 8.60 -13.43 3.67
C LEU A 135 8.45 -13.22 5.18
N LEU A 136 7.24 -13.34 5.71
CA LEU A 136 6.97 -13.07 7.13
C LEU A 136 7.58 -14.14 8.05
N GLY A 137 7.77 -15.35 7.54
CA GLY A 137 8.43 -16.45 8.25
C GLY A 137 9.96 -16.41 8.20
N PHE A 138 10.57 -15.47 7.44
CA PHE A 138 12.03 -15.32 7.42
C PHE A 138 12.59 -14.91 8.79
N ASP A 139 11.88 -14.00 9.47
CA ASP A 139 12.23 -13.54 10.80
C ASP A 139 10.98 -13.06 11.57
N PRO A 140 10.79 -13.41 12.85
CA PRO A 140 9.62 -12.99 13.63
C PRO A 140 9.46 -11.47 13.76
N GLU A 141 10.54 -10.68 13.65
CA GLU A 141 10.44 -9.22 13.65
C GLU A 141 9.73 -8.67 12.40
N LEU A 142 9.69 -9.41 11.29
CA LEU A 142 9.02 -8.95 10.07
C LEU A 142 7.51 -8.94 10.20
N ASP A 143 6.92 -9.95 10.85
CA ASP A 143 5.47 -9.99 11.12
C ASP A 143 5.04 -8.81 12.02
N GLU A 144 5.80 -8.55 13.07
CA GLU A 144 5.54 -7.42 13.95
C GLU A 144 5.75 -6.07 13.24
N TYR A 145 6.82 -5.93 12.46
CA TYR A 145 7.09 -4.71 11.68
C TYR A 145 6.00 -4.43 10.64
N ASP A 146 5.52 -5.46 9.95
CA ASP A 146 4.44 -5.37 8.98
C ASP A 146 3.12 -4.92 9.62
N LYS A 147 2.78 -5.44 10.80
CA LYS A 147 1.65 -4.95 11.60
C LYS A 147 1.81 -3.46 11.95
N GLN A 148 3.00 -3.05 12.38
CA GLN A 148 3.29 -1.64 12.69
C GLN A 148 3.17 -0.74 11.46
N CYS A 149 3.69 -1.16 10.30
CA CYS A 149 3.55 -0.46 9.03
C CYS A 149 2.08 -0.35 8.62
N THR A 150 1.31 -1.41 8.79
CA THR A 150 -0.14 -1.43 8.50
C THR A 150 -0.87 -0.40 9.38
N VAL A 151 -0.62 -0.40 10.69
CA VAL A 151 -1.20 0.57 11.63
C VAL A 151 -0.76 2.00 11.30
N LYS A 152 0.53 2.24 11.05
CA LYS A 152 1.09 3.57 10.70
C LYS A 152 0.46 4.10 9.41
N ASN A 153 0.33 3.26 8.38
CA ASN A 153 -0.31 3.63 7.12
C ASN A 153 -1.79 3.95 7.32
N GLN A 154 -2.52 3.12 8.07
CA GLN A 154 -3.91 3.39 8.42
C GLN A 154 -4.07 4.70 9.19
N GLN A 155 -3.26 4.91 10.24
CA GLN A 155 -3.24 6.13 11.04
C GLN A 155 -2.98 7.36 10.15
N ASN A 156 -2.03 7.27 9.22
CA ASN A 156 -1.71 8.33 8.27
C ASN A 156 -2.86 8.65 7.32
N THR A 157 -3.68 7.66 6.96
CA THR A 157 -4.86 7.87 6.10
C THR A 157 -5.99 8.58 6.86
N ILE A 158 -6.12 8.39 8.17
CA ILE A 158 -7.18 9.00 9.00
C ILE A 158 -6.67 10.07 9.99
N ASN A 159 -5.47 10.63 9.74
CA ASN A 159 -4.84 11.57 10.66
C ASN A 159 -5.37 13.01 10.58
N SER A 160 -6.15 13.37 9.57
CA SER A 160 -6.70 14.72 9.37
C SER A 160 -8.13 14.66 8.81
N SER A 161 -8.91 15.71 9.06
CA SER A 161 -10.25 15.86 8.51
C SER A 161 -10.26 15.84 6.97
N GLU A 162 -9.29 16.50 6.34
CA GLU A 162 -9.16 16.56 4.87
C GLU A 162 -8.98 15.19 4.21
N LYS A 163 -8.11 14.34 4.77
CA LYS A 163 -7.92 12.98 4.23
C LYS A 163 -9.16 12.11 4.40
N ILE A 164 -9.86 12.25 5.54
CA ILE A 164 -11.11 11.51 5.77
C ILE A 164 -12.21 11.99 4.80
N ILE A 165 -12.28 13.29 4.48
CA ILE A 165 -13.16 13.80 3.42
C ILE A 165 -12.82 13.15 2.08
N GLY A 166 -11.53 13.06 1.74
CA GLY A 166 -11.07 12.36 0.53
C GLY A 166 -11.56 10.91 0.48
N LEU A 167 -11.44 10.17 1.59
CA LEU A 167 -11.97 8.80 1.70
C LEU A 167 -13.49 8.73 1.51
N MET A 168 -14.26 9.64 2.14
CA MET A 168 -15.71 9.68 1.99
C MET A 168 -16.12 9.88 0.54
N ARG A 169 -15.47 10.81 -0.17
CA ARG A 169 -15.72 11.05 -1.60
C ARG A 169 -15.33 9.86 -2.47
N ASP A 170 -14.18 9.25 -2.20
CA ASP A 170 -13.71 8.07 -2.91
C ASP A 170 -14.68 6.88 -2.80
N VAL A 171 -15.36 6.72 -1.66
CA VAL A 171 -16.39 5.69 -1.48
C VAL A 171 -17.62 5.99 -2.34
N ILE A 172 -18.08 7.25 -2.41
CA ILE A 172 -19.24 7.66 -3.20
C ILE A 172 -18.95 7.55 -4.71
N GLU A 173 -17.84 8.14 -5.15
CA GLU A 173 -17.50 8.32 -6.56
C GLU A 173 -16.98 7.03 -7.20
N ASN A 174 -16.13 6.28 -6.47
CA ASN A 174 -15.35 5.18 -7.03
C ASN A 174 -15.70 3.81 -6.42
N GLY A 175 -16.58 3.74 -5.43
CA GLY A 175 -16.92 2.49 -4.74
C GLY A 175 -15.72 1.79 -4.10
N LYS A 176 -14.70 2.56 -3.70
CA LYS A 176 -13.47 2.03 -3.07
C LYS A 176 -13.72 1.49 -1.67
N SER A 177 -12.73 0.76 -1.13
CA SER A 177 -12.78 0.18 0.23
C SER A 177 -13.05 1.25 1.29
N ASP A 178 -14.04 0.96 2.12
CA ASP A 178 -14.58 1.71 3.26
C ASP A 178 -13.94 1.28 4.60
N GLU A 179 -13.03 0.30 4.57
CA GLU A 179 -12.39 -0.27 5.76
C GLU A 179 -11.72 0.80 6.61
N ALA A 180 -11.00 1.74 5.97
CA ALA A 180 -10.31 2.83 6.66
C ALA A 180 -11.28 3.76 7.42
N LEU A 181 -12.47 4.02 6.86
CA LEU A 181 -13.49 4.84 7.51
C LEU A 181 -14.04 4.15 8.76
N SER A 182 -14.26 2.83 8.69
CA SER A 182 -14.79 2.02 9.82
C SER A 182 -13.92 2.02 11.08
N GLN A 183 -12.62 2.37 10.94
CA GLN A 183 -11.65 2.42 12.03
C GLN A 183 -11.61 3.78 12.74
N ILE A 184 -12.29 4.80 12.20
CA ILE A 184 -12.29 6.14 12.80
C ILE A 184 -13.12 6.10 14.09
N GLN A 185 -12.47 6.40 15.20
CA GLN A 185 -13.11 6.43 16.53
C GLN A 185 -14.16 7.54 16.62
N LYS A 186 -15.25 7.25 17.33
CA LYS A 186 -16.37 8.18 17.59
C LYS A 186 -15.90 9.54 18.12
N GLN A 187 -14.95 9.55 19.05
CA GLN A 187 -14.39 10.76 19.67
C GLN A 187 -13.72 11.66 18.62
N LYS A 188 -13.00 11.07 17.67
CA LYS A 188 -12.30 11.79 16.61
C LYS A 188 -13.29 12.37 15.58
N ILE A 189 -14.34 11.61 15.24
CA ILE A 189 -15.46 12.11 14.43
C ILE A 189 -16.11 13.32 15.10
N LYS A 190 -16.43 13.22 16.40
CA LYS A 190 -17.00 14.33 17.19
C LYS A 190 -16.09 15.55 17.20
N GLN A 191 -14.79 15.35 17.41
CA GLN A 191 -13.81 16.44 17.37
C GLN A 191 -13.82 17.15 16.01
N TYR A 192 -13.80 16.42 14.90
CA TYR A 192 -13.80 17.03 13.56
C TYR A 192 -15.13 17.67 13.20
N ILE A 193 -16.27 17.09 13.58
CA ILE A 193 -17.59 17.74 13.40
C ILE A 193 -17.64 19.11 14.10
N LEU A 194 -17.05 19.21 15.30
CA LEU A 194 -17.05 20.44 16.08
C LEU A 194 -16.01 21.47 15.62
N SER A 195 -14.87 21.02 15.08
CA SER A 195 -13.72 21.88 14.78
C SER A 195 -13.51 22.20 13.30
N ASP A 196 -14.10 21.41 12.38
CA ASP A 196 -13.95 21.60 10.94
C ASP A 196 -15.33 21.61 10.25
N GLN A 197 -15.78 22.81 9.87
CA GLN A 197 -17.04 23.01 9.15
C GLN A 197 -17.09 22.24 7.83
N ARG A 198 -15.97 22.14 7.11
CA ARG A 198 -15.92 21.40 5.83
C ARG A 198 -16.14 19.91 6.09
N TYR A 199 -15.50 19.37 7.12
CA TYR A 199 -15.71 17.99 7.54
C TYR A 199 -17.17 17.68 7.84
N PHE A 200 -17.84 18.54 8.62
CA PHE A 200 -19.25 18.32 8.95
C PHE A 200 -20.15 18.38 7.72
N LYS A 201 -19.94 19.36 6.83
CA LYS A 201 -20.68 19.47 5.56
C LYS A 201 -20.53 18.23 4.69
N GLU A 202 -19.30 17.75 4.52
CA GLU A 202 -19.01 16.57 3.68
C GLU A 202 -19.52 15.28 4.32
N THR A 203 -19.45 15.17 5.65
CA THR A 203 -20.06 14.06 6.39
C THR A 203 -21.57 14.04 6.20
N PHE A 204 -22.23 15.21 6.23
CA PHE A 204 -23.65 15.29 5.95
C PHE A 204 -23.96 14.83 4.52
N TYR A 205 -23.25 15.33 3.50
CA TYR A 205 -23.47 14.86 2.12
C TYR A 205 -23.19 13.37 1.95
N PHE A 206 -22.13 12.87 2.56
CA PHE A 206 -21.82 11.46 2.56
C PHE A 206 -22.99 10.65 3.13
N LEU A 207 -23.61 11.12 4.21
CA LEU A 207 -24.80 10.47 4.75
C LEU A 207 -26.02 10.54 3.80
N MET A 208 -26.11 11.54 2.94
CA MET A 208 -27.22 11.70 1.99
C MET A 208 -27.07 10.84 0.73
N ASP A 209 -25.85 10.46 0.35
CA ASP A 209 -25.53 9.88 -0.97
C ASP A 209 -25.02 8.43 -0.90
N SER A 210 -24.49 8.01 0.26
CA SER A 210 -23.87 6.69 0.33
C SER A 210 -24.90 5.56 0.43
N ARG A 211 -24.72 4.56 -0.45
CA ARG A 211 -25.46 3.30 -0.43
C ARG A 211 -24.76 2.36 0.55
N TYR A 212 -25.30 2.22 1.76
CA TYR A 212 -24.69 1.50 2.90
C TYR A 212 -24.72 -0.03 2.76
N THR A 213 -24.00 -0.56 1.78
CA THR A 213 -24.07 -1.99 1.43
C THR A 213 -23.14 -2.87 2.27
N THR A 214 -22.05 -2.32 2.77
CA THR A 214 -20.97 -3.02 3.50
C THR A 214 -21.03 -2.81 5.01
N GLU A 215 -20.54 -3.80 5.78
CA GLU A 215 -20.52 -3.75 7.24
C GLU A 215 -19.60 -2.64 7.78
N SER A 216 -18.44 -2.46 7.15
CA SER A 216 -17.50 -1.38 7.46
C SER A 216 -18.14 0.02 7.35
N LEU A 217 -18.91 0.27 6.30
CA LEU A 217 -19.62 1.53 6.08
C LEU A 217 -20.73 1.73 7.11
N ARG A 218 -21.50 0.67 7.42
CA ARG A 218 -22.53 0.72 8.46
C ARG A 218 -21.93 1.09 9.81
N LYS A 219 -20.77 0.55 10.18
CA LYS A 219 -20.07 0.89 11.42
C LYS A 219 -19.67 2.38 11.45
N TYR A 220 -19.07 2.89 10.38
CA TYR A 220 -18.67 4.31 10.31
C TYR A 220 -19.88 5.25 10.42
N VAL A 221 -20.95 4.92 9.71
CA VAL A 221 -22.21 5.70 9.68
C VAL A 221 -22.93 5.65 11.02
N GLY A 222 -22.96 4.48 11.67
CA GLY A 222 -23.47 4.33 13.03
C GLY A 222 -22.71 5.21 14.02
N ASN A 223 -21.38 5.28 13.90
CA ASN A 223 -20.57 6.19 14.74
C ASN A 223 -20.94 7.67 14.51
N ILE A 224 -21.10 8.10 13.25
CA ILE A 224 -21.53 9.47 12.93
C ILE A 224 -22.92 9.75 13.52
N GLY A 225 -23.87 8.85 13.30
CA GLY A 225 -25.23 8.98 13.84
C GLY A 225 -25.26 9.11 15.35
N SER A 226 -24.46 8.29 16.05
CA SER A 226 -24.29 8.35 17.50
C SER A 226 -23.71 9.70 17.96
N VAL A 227 -22.74 10.25 17.22
CA VAL A 227 -22.20 11.59 17.50
C VAL A 227 -23.26 12.67 17.32
N LEU A 228 -24.04 12.63 16.24
CA LEU A 228 -25.08 13.63 16.00
C LEU A 228 -26.18 13.58 17.07
N LYS A 229 -26.58 12.38 17.52
CA LYS A 229 -27.51 12.21 18.65
C LYS A 229 -26.96 12.74 19.96
N GLU A 230 -25.68 12.50 20.23
CA GLU A 230 -25.03 13.03 21.42
C GLU A 230 -24.96 14.57 21.38
N LEU A 231 -24.65 15.14 20.21
CA LEU A 231 -24.59 16.59 20.02
C LEU A 231 -25.96 17.24 20.07
N SER A 232 -27.03 16.59 19.59
CA SER A 232 -28.40 17.11 19.63
C SER A 232 -28.96 17.26 21.06
N LEU A 233 -28.37 16.53 22.01
CA LEU A 233 -28.68 16.60 23.45
C LEU A 233 -27.64 17.44 24.23
N SER A 234 -26.73 18.13 23.54
CA SER A 234 -25.69 18.95 24.16
C SER A 234 -26.27 20.15 24.92
N LYS A 235 -25.61 20.54 26.01
CA LYS A 235 -25.91 21.80 26.72
C LYS A 235 -25.62 23.06 25.89
N ASN A 236 -24.76 22.94 24.87
CA ASN A 236 -24.52 24.02 23.92
C ASN A 236 -25.69 24.06 22.92
N SER A 237 -26.51 25.12 22.99
CA SER A 237 -27.74 25.28 22.20
C SER A 237 -27.49 25.26 20.70
N ASP A 238 -26.38 25.82 20.23
CA ASP A 238 -26.07 25.89 18.80
C ASP A 238 -25.66 24.52 18.25
N HIS A 239 -24.87 23.77 19.03
CA HIS A 239 -24.52 22.40 18.68
C HIS A 239 -25.77 21.52 18.66
N ALA A 240 -26.62 21.66 19.69
CA ALA A 240 -27.87 20.92 19.82
C ALA A 240 -28.81 21.18 18.64
N TYR A 241 -29.03 22.46 18.30
CA TYR A 241 -29.86 22.88 17.19
C TYR A 241 -29.35 22.32 15.86
N LYS A 242 -28.07 22.54 15.53
CA LYS A 242 -27.49 22.10 14.23
C LYS A 242 -27.49 20.58 14.08
N ALA A 243 -27.16 19.85 15.15
CA ALA A 243 -27.17 18.39 15.10
C ALA A 243 -28.58 17.81 14.96
N LYS A 244 -29.58 18.45 15.61
CA LYS A 244 -30.99 18.09 15.45
C LYS A 244 -31.49 18.35 14.03
N GLU A 245 -31.21 19.53 13.47
CA GLU A 245 -31.55 19.87 12.08
C GLU A 245 -30.95 18.86 11.07
N ALA A 246 -29.70 18.44 11.30
CA ALA A 246 -29.06 17.43 10.45
C ALA A 246 -29.75 16.07 10.55
N LEU A 247 -30.06 15.59 11.76
CA LEU A 247 -30.81 14.35 11.98
C LEU A 247 -32.21 14.40 11.35
N ASP A 248 -32.95 15.49 11.56
CA ASP A 248 -34.30 15.66 11.02
C ASP A 248 -34.28 15.68 9.48
N SER A 249 -33.25 16.28 8.88
CA SER A 249 -33.06 16.29 7.42
C SER A 249 -32.76 14.91 6.85
N LEU A 250 -31.98 14.09 7.57
CA LEU A 250 -31.65 12.72 7.19
C LEU A 250 -32.89 11.80 7.25
N VAL A 251 -33.75 11.99 8.26
CA VAL A 251 -35.00 11.23 8.41
C VAL A 251 -36.02 11.57 7.32
N LYS A 252 -36.13 12.85 6.93
CA LYS A 252 -37.13 13.30 5.94
C LYS A 252 -36.89 12.78 4.52
N ARG A 253 -35.65 12.45 4.13
CA ARG A 253 -35.33 12.18 2.73
C ARG A 253 -35.33 10.70 2.34
N GLU A 254 -35.14 9.76 3.29
CA GLU A 254 -35.23 8.32 3.01
C GLU A 254 -35.69 7.50 4.23
N GLY A 255 -36.78 6.76 4.10
CA GLY A 255 -37.32 5.84 5.13
C GLY A 255 -36.41 4.66 5.52
N GLY A 256 -35.13 4.66 5.10
CA GLY A 256 -34.11 3.65 5.43
C GLY A 256 -33.07 4.11 6.46
N MET A 257 -32.77 5.42 6.55
CA MET A 257 -31.77 5.97 7.49
C MET A 257 -32.21 5.89 8.96
N GLU A 258 -33.52 5.84 9.18
CA GLU A 258 -34.12 5.76 10.51
C GLU A 258 -33.69 4.49 11.26
N LYS A 259 -33.49 3.36 10.56
CA LYS A 259 -33.03 2.10 11.19
C LYS A 259 -31.55 2.10 11.57
N LEU A 260 -30.70 2.74 10.76
CA LEU A 260 -29.25 2.79 10.98
C LEU A 260 -28.85 3.86 12.01
N LEU A 261 -29.56 5.00 12.02
CA LEU A 261 -29.35 6.02 13.05
C LEU A 261 -29.94 5.56 14.39
N ASN A 262 -31.00 4.74 14.41
CA ASN A 262 -31.64 4.20 15.62
C ASN A 262 -31.12 2.84 16.10
N SER A 263 -30.13 2.24 15.44
CA SER A 263 -29.46 1.06 15.98
C SER A 263 -28.57 1.47 17.17
N ASN A 264 -29.19 1.53 18.35
CA ASN A 264 -28.45 1.32 19.58
C ASN A 264 -27.89 -0.11 19.50
N ASP A 265 -26.57 -0.26 19.59
CA ASP A 265 -25.83 -1.53 19.58
C ASP A 265 -25.75 -2.29 18.25
N ILE A 266 -24.67 -2.05 17.50
CA ILE A 266 -23.94 -3.12 16.81
C ILE A 266 -22.64 -3.33 17.58
N SER A 267 -22.79 -3.92 18.77
CA SER A 267 -21.72 -4.43 19.62
C SER A 267 -22.27 -5.67 20.34
N LYS A 268 -22.35 -6.77 19.62
CA LYS A 268 -22.22 -8.12 20.15
C LYS A 268 -21.32 -8.92 19.23
#